data_AF-A0A8S3JNY9-F1
#
_entry.id   AF-A0A8S3JNY9-F1
#
_cell.length_a   1.000
_cell.length_b   1.000
_cell.length_c   1.000
_cell.angle_alpha   90.00
_cell.angle_beta   90.00
_cell.angle_gamma   90.00
#
_symmetry.space_group_name_H-M   'P 1'
#
loop_
_entity.id
_entity.type
_entity.pdbx_description
1 polymer ?
#
loop_
_entity_poly.entity_id
_entity_poly.type
_entity_poly.pdbx_seq_one_letter_code
_entity_poly.pdbx_strand_id
1 'polypeptide(L)'
;PEGAVPAYLLDREKQSRAKVLSNTIKQKRKEKAGKWDVPIPKVKAVSEAEVFRVVQSGKRRKKVWKRLVTKPCFVGEGFTRKPPKFERFIRPMVR
;
A
#
# COMPACT_ATOMS: atom_id res chain seq x y z
N PRO A 1 29.50 -24.29 28.71
CA PRO A 1 30.30 -23.50 27.74
C PRO A 1 29.99 -23.78 26.25
N GLU A 2 28.79 -24.28 25.92
CA GLU A 2 28.29 -24.34 24.54
C GLU A 2 26.93 -23.64 24.52
N GLY A 3 26.83 -22.47 23.88
CA GLY A 3 25.56 -21.74 23.79
C GLY A 3 25.63 -20.24 23.54
N ALA A 4 26.82 -19.64 23.45
CA ALA A 4 26.94 -18.24 23.04
C ALA A 4 26.81 -18.14 21.52
N VAL A 5 25.62 -17.76 21.04
CA VAL A 5 25.38 -17.43 19.64
C VAL A 5 25.60 -15.91 19.47
N PRO A 6 26.27 -15.46 18.39
CA PRO A 6 26.40 -14.03 18.12
C PRO A 6 25.05 -13.29 18.17
N ALA A 7 25.02 -12.04 18.65
CA ALA A 7 23.78 -11.31 18.98
C ALA A 7 22.74 -11.28 17.85
N TYR A 8 23.19 -11.28 16.59
CA TYR A 8 22.34 -11.29 15.39
C TYR A 8 21.70 -12.65 15.05
N LEU A 9 22.00 -13.69 15.82
CA LEU A 9 21.47 -15.06 15.67
C LEU A 9 20.67 -15.52 16.89
N LEU A 10 20.57 -14.70 17.94
CA LEU A 10 19.83 -15.03 19.17
C LEU A 10 18.33 -15.24 18.90
N ASP A 11 17.73 -14.45 18.01
CA ASP A 11 16.31 -14.55 17.66
C ASP A 11 15.99 -15.66 16.64
N ARG A 12 16.99 -16.46 16.23
CA ARG A 12 16.86 -17.51 15.21
C ARG A 12 17.01 -18.91 15.78
N GLU A 13 16.53 -19.15 17.00
CA GLU A 13 16.71 -20.44 17.69
C GLU A 13 16.27 -21.66 16.86
N LYS A 14 17.10 -22.72 16.90
CA LYS A 14 16.81 -24.03 16.31
C LYS A 14 15.74 -24.74 17.15
N GLN A 15 14.49 -24.64 16.72
CA GLN A 15 13.35 -25.36 17.26
C GLN A 15 13.63 -26.88 17.34
N SER A 16 13.32 -27.53 18.47
CA SER A 16 13.66 -28.95 18.69
C SER A 16 13.03 -29.86 17.62
N ARG A 17 13.85 -30.74 17.02
CA ARG A 17 13.51 -31.57 15.83
C ARG A 17 12.18 -32.33 15.93
N ALA A 18 11.78 -32.75 17.14
CA ALA A 18 10.54 -33.49 17.37
C ALA A 18 9.28 -32.60 17.31
N LYS A 19 9.31 -31.37 17.85
CA LYS A 19 8.22 -30.40 17.70
C LYS A 19 8.17 -29.82 16.28
N VAL A 20 9.32 -29.72 15.61
CA VAL A 20 9.41 -29.25 14.22
C VAL A 20 8.61 -30.15 13.29
N LEU A 21 8.76 -31.49 13.31
CA LEU A 21 8.02 -32.38 12.40
C LEU A 21 6.49 -32.24 12.52
N SER A 22 5.97 -32.21 13.76
CA SER A 22 4.53 -32.04 14.00
C SER A 22 4.05 -30.64 13.60
N ASN A 23 4.83 -29.60 13.90
CA ASN A 23 4.54 -28.23 13.47
C ASN A 23 4.69 -28.04 11.96
N THR A 24 5.60 -28.77 11.29
CA THR A 24 5.83 -28.70 9.83
C THR A 24 4.66 -29.31 9.08
N ILE A 25 4.05 -30.39 9.59
CA ILE A 25 2.83 -30.96 8.99
C ILE A 25 1.65 -30.01 9.20
N LYS A 26 1.52 -29.42 10.40
CA LYS A 26 0.48 -28.41 10.70
C LYS A 26 0.68 -27.12 9.87
N GLN A 27 1.93 -26.69 9.68
CA GLN A 27 2.32 -25.58 8.81
C GLN A 27 2.06 -25.94 7.36
N LYS A 28 2.50 -27.07 6.79
CA LYS A 28 2.18 -27.50 5.42
C LYS A 28 0.68 -27.52 5.13
N ARG A 29 -0.15 -27.91 6.11
CA ARG A 29 -1.61 -27.87 6.01
C ARG A 29 -2.18 -26.44 6.04
N LYS A 30 -1.60 -25.53 6.83
CA LYS A 30 -1.95 -24.09 6.85
C LYS A 30 -1.38 -23.30 5.67
N GLU A 31 -0.22 -23.69 5.16
CA GLU A 31 0.54 -23.03 4.09
C GLU A 31 -0.09 -23.23 2.71
N LYS A 32 -0.85 -24.31 2.50
CA LYS A 32 -1.55 -24.55 1.24
C LYS A 32 -2.56 -23.45 0.89
N ALA A 33 -2.99 -22.66 1.89
CA ALA A 33 -3.93 -21.56 1.71
C ALA A 33 -3.37 -20.18 2.08
N GLY A 34 -2.28 -20.07 2.86
CA GLY A 34 -1.92 -18.80 3.53
C GLY A 34 -0.49 -18.30 3.33
N LYS A 35 0.30 -18.87 2.42
CA LYS A 35 1.72 -18.47 2.25
C LYS A 35 1.95 -17.23 1.40
N TRP A 36 0.92 -16.78 0.68
CA TRP A 36 0.99 -15.61 -0.20
C TRP A 36 -0.02 -14.53 0.18
N ASP A 37 -0.66 -14.67 1.35
CA ASP A 37 -1.61 -13.68 1.82
C ASP A 37 -0.86 -12.41 2.27
N VAL A 38 -1.27 -11.30 1.69
CA VAL A 38 -0.80 -9.98 2.08
C VAL A 38 -1.32 -9.68 3.50
N PRO A 39 -0.55 -9.01 4.38
CA PRO A 39 -0.98 -8.67 5.73
C PRO A 39 -2.34 -7.96 5.83
N ILE A 40 -2.79 -7.34 4.75
CA ILE A 40 -4.13 -6.75 4.62
C ILE A 40 -4.78 -7.33 3.35
N PRO A 41 -5.59 -8.40 3.47
CA PRO A 41 -6.13 -9.10 2.30
C PRO A 41 -7.34 -8.39 1.67
N LYS A 42 -8.10 -7.64 2.48
CA LYS A 42 -9.28 -6.89 2.02
C LYS A 42 -9.26 -5.48 2.59
N VAL A 43 -9.44 -4.51 1.72
CA VAL A 43 -9.47 -3.09 2.07
C VAL A 43 -10.87 -2.54 1.83
N LYS A 44 -11.27 -1.54 2.62
CA LYS A 44 -12.53 -0.84 2.44
C LYS A 44 -12.53 -0.11 1.09
N ALA A 45 -13.62 -0.26 0.32
CA ALA A 45 -13.81 0.48 -0.91
C ALA A 45 -13.97 1.98 -0.62
N VAL A 46 -13.34 2.81 -1.46
CA VAL A 46 -13.40 4.28 -1.38
C VAL A 46 -14.28 4.78 -2.52
N SER A 47 -15.21 5.68 -2.23
CA SER A 47 -16.09 6.25 -3.26
C SER A 47 -15.38 7.32 -4.09
N GLU A 48 -15.79 7.50 -5.35
CA GLU A 48 -15.21 8.54 -6.20
C GLU A 48 -15.39 9.96 -5.65
N ALA A 49 -16.51 10.21 -4.95
CA ALA A 49 -16.79 11.50 -4.33
C ALA A 49 -15.80 11.84 -3.20
N GLU A 50 -15.29 10.82 -2.50
CA GLU A 50 -14.26 10.99 -1.47
C GLU A 50 -12.89 11.30 -2.07
N VAL A 51 -12.56 10.65 -3.21
CA VAL A 51 -11.25 10.79 -3.88
C VAL A 51 -11.16 12.08 -4.70
N PHE A 52 -12.25 12.52 -5.32
CA PHE A 52 -12.24 13.62 -6.27
C PHE A 52 -13.08 14.80 -5.80
N ARG A 53 -12.40 15.91 -5.49
CA ARG A 53 -13.05 17.20 -5.27
C ARG A 53 -13.32 17.90 -6.60
N VAL A 54 -14.52 18.43 -6.79
CA VAL A 54 -14.87 19.23 -7.97
C VAL A 54 -14.18 20.59 -7.91
N VAL A 55 -13.53 21.00 -9.00
CA VAL A 55 -12.93 22.34 -9.14
C VAL A 55 -13.73 23.15 -10.15
N GLN A 56 -14.25 24.29 -9.70
CA GLN A 56 -15.01 25.23 -10.51
C GLN A 56 -14.07 26.25 -11.18
N SER A 57 -14.31 26.55 -12.46
CA SER A 57 -13.45 27.44 -13.27
C SER A 57 -14.23 28.53 -14.01
N GLY A 58 -13.52 29.62 -14.35
CA GLY A 58 -14.05 30.82 -15.00
C GLY A 58 -14.56 31.89 -14.03
N LYS A 59 -14.74 33.13 -14.50
CA LYS A 59 -15.17 34.29 -13.68
C LYS A 59 -16.47 34.03 -12.90
N ARG A 60 -17.45 33.37 -13.55
CA ARG A 60 -18.74 33.00 -12.96
C ARG A 60 -18.77 31.58 -12.37
N ARG A 61 -17.64 30.86 -12.34
CA ARG A 61 -17.49 29.50 -11.77
C ARG A 61 -18.45 28.41 -12.30
N LYS A 62 -19.09 28.61 -13.45
CA LYS A 62 -20.04 27.64 -14.03
C LYS A 62 -19.39 26.36 -14.59
N LYS A 63 -18.07 26.35 -14.84
CA LYS A 63 -17.38 25.21 -15.49
C LYS A 63 -16.82 24.25 -14.45
N VAL A 64 -17.37 23.05 -14.35
CA VAL A 64 -17.10 22.07 -13.27
C VAL A 64 -16.44 20.77 -13.75
N TRP A 65 -15.73 20.80 -14.88
CA TRP A 65 -15.16 19.59 -15.51
C TRP A 65 -13.88 19.09 -14.83
N LYS A 66 -13.18 19.95 -14.09
CA LYS A 66 -11.92 19.62 -13.40
C LYS A 66 -12.17 18.87 -12.08
N ARG A 67 -11.25 17.97 -11.73
CA ARG A 67 -11.26 17.15 -10.52
C ARG A 67 -9.90 17.27 -9.83
N LEU A 68 -9.90 17.55 -8.54
CA LEU A 68 -8.70 17.55 -7.70
C LEU A 68 -8.66 16.26 -6.90
N VAL A 69 -7.54 15.57 -6.95
CA VAL A 69 -7.33 14.34 -6.17
C VAL A 69 -7.00 14.74 -4.73
N THR A 70 -7.80 14.25 -3.78
CA THR A 70 -7.67 14.57 -2.35
C THR A 70 -6.76 13.61 -1.61
N LYS A 71 -6.68 12.36 -2.08
CA LYS A 71 -5.85 11.31 -1.49
C LYS A 71 -4.39 11.41 -1.97
N PRO A 72 -3.42 10.92 -1.18
CA PRO A 72 -2.02 10.88 -1.58
C PRO A 72 -1.84 10.15 -2.91
N CYS A 73 -1.04 10.74 -3.80
CA CYS A 73 -0.76 10.21 -5.13
C CYS A 73 0.74 10.11 -5.33
N PHE A 74 1.21 8.96 -5.78
CA PHE A 74 2.56 8.85 -6.31
C PHE A 74 2.64 9.49 -7.69
N VAL A 75 3.74 10.18 -7.94
CA VAL A 75 4.07 10.87 -9.18
C VAL A 75 5.53 10.54 -9.46
N GLY A 76 5.84 10.00 -10.65
CA GLY A 76 7.19 9.59 -11.00
C GLY A 76 8.16 10.76 -11.15
N GLU A 77 9.46 10.49 -11.10
CA GLU A 77 10.54 11.50 -11.06
C GLU A 77 10.56 12.45 -12.27
N GLY A 78 10.12 11.98 -13.45
CA GLY A 78 10.02 12.78 -14.68
C GLY A 78 8.67 13.47 -14.91
N PHE A 79 7.86 13.68 -13.87
CA PHE A 79 6.51 14.21 -14.07
C PHE A 79 6.49 15.71 -14.36
N THR A 80 6.07 16.04 -15.58
CA THR A 80 5.74 17.40 -15.98
C THR A 80 4.22 17.56 -16.05
N ARG A 81 3.70 18.66 -15.47
CA ARG A 81 2.27 18.95 -15.54
C ARG A 81 1.83 19.24 -16.98
N LYS A 82 0.63 18.76 -17.33
CA LYS A 82 -0.03 19.14 -18.58
C LYS A 82 -0.47 20.61 -18.50
N PRO A 83 -0.56 21.33 -19.63
CA PRO A 83 -1.08 22.69 -19.62
C PRO A 83 -2.47 22.75 -18.95
N PRO A 84 -2.78 23.81 -18.18
CA PRO A 84 -3.99 23.87 -17.36
C PRO A 84 -5.30 23.68 -18.14
N LYS A 85 -5.31 23.97 -19.44
CA LYS A 85 -6.48 23.76 -20.30
C LYS A 85 -6.79 22.29 -20.57
N PHE A 86 -5.78 21.41 -20.55
CA PHE A 86 -5.91 19.98 -20.83
C PHE A 86 -5.82 19.11 -19.56
N GLU A 87 -5.46 19.70 -18.42
CA GLU A 87 -5.43 19.02 -17.13
C GLU A 87 -6.84 18.96 -16.51
N ARG A 88 -7.48 17.78 -16.61
CA ARG A 88 -8.76 17.48 -15.95
C ARG A 88 -8.56 17.00 -14.51
N PHE A 89 -7.64 16.07 -14.30
CA PHE A 89 -7.33 15.50 -12.99
C PHE A 89 -6.07 16.15 -12.43
N ILE A 90 -6.23 16.92 -11.36
CA ILE A 90 -5.16 17.70 -10.73
C ILE A 90 -4.62 16.90 -9.55
N ARG A 91 -3.34 16.55 -9.60
CA ARG A 91 -2.58 15.97 -8.48
C ARG A 91 -1.82 17.10 -7.79
N PRO A 92 -2.30 17.62 -6.64
CA PRO A 92 -1.62 18.72 -5.96
C PRO A 92 -0.23 18.28 -5.49
N MET A 93 0.77 19.15 -5.65
CA MET A 93 2.03 18.98 -4.96
C MET A 93 1.86 19.64 -3.59
N VAL A 94 2.07 18.86 -2.53
CA VAL A 94 2.14 19.41 -1.17
C VAL A 94 3.45 20.18 -1.10
N ARG A 95 3.38 21.46 -0.73
CA ARG A 95 4.56 22.27 -0.42
C ARG A 95 4.79 22.22 1.08
#